data_AF-A0A916E4Y1-F1
#
_entry.id   AF-A0A916E4Y1-F1
#
_cell.length_a   1.000
_cell.length_b   1.000
_cell.length_c   1.000
_cell.angle_alpha   90.00
_cell.angle_beta   90.00
_cell.angle_gamma   90.00
#
_symmetry.space_group_name_H-M   'P 1'
#
loop_
_entity.id
_entity.type
_entity.pdbx_description
1 polymer ?
#
loop_
_entity_poly.entity_id
_entity_poly.type
_entity_poly.pdbx_seq_one_letter_code
_entity_poly.pdbx_strand_id
1 'polypeptide(L)'
;MPNLVPDVETHGIIITDQVGNVLLAPPTKPFKNVYELAKISRGLSSMITYRDRLRDVLLEGVPVKCNKKCNKYVETQEGIWVFFEDGTQEFCNILVGADGINSPSKFVI
;
A
#
# COMPACT_ATOMS: atom_id res chain seq x y z
N MET A 1 13.83 -19.87 -3.48
CA MET A 1 12.52 -19.88 -2.78
C MET A 1 12.71 -20.65 -1.48
N PRO A 2 12.33 -20.12 -0.31
CA PRO A 2 12.28 -20.94 0.89
C PRO A 2 11.19 -22.02 0.70
N ASN A 3 11.47 -23.23 1.16
CA ASN A 3 10.56 -24.37 1.05
C ASN A 3 9.37 -24.17 2.00
N LEU A 4 8.16 -24.21 1.46
CA LEU A 4 6.91 -24.24 2.22
C LEU A 4 6.85 -25.51 3.08
N VAL A 5 6.47 -25.37 4.35
CA VAL A 5 6.10 -26.52 5.19
C VAL A 5 4.67 -26.92 4.81
N PRO A 6 4.45 -28.13 4.26
CA PRO A 6 3.11 -28.61 3.95
C PRO A 6 2.24 -28.62 5.22
N ASP A 7 0.96 -28.24 5.10
CA ASP A 7 -0.05 -28.21 6.17
C ASP A 7 0.11 -27.16 7.29
N VAL A 8 1.10 -26.25 7.21
CA VAL A 8 1.26 -25.16 8.19
C VAL A 8 0.93 -23.78 7.61
N GLU A 9 1.25 -23.52 6.34
CA GLU A 9 1.02 -22.22 5.69
C GLU A 9 -0.14 -22.27 4.69
N THR A 10 -1.33 -21.87 5.13
CA THR A 10 -2.50 -21.71 4.28
C THR A 10 -2.52 -20.33 3.62
N HIS A 11 -2.25 -20.28 2.31
CA HIS A 11 -2.39 -19.04 1.54
C HIS A 11 -3.86 -18.90 1.14
N GLY A 12 -4.58 -18.00 1.81
CA GLY A 12 -5.98 -17.65 1.54
C GLY A 12 -6.12 -16.25 0.93
N ILE A 13 -7.32 -15.94 0.44
CA ILE A 13 -7.69 -14.56 0.11
C ILE A 13 -8.33 -13.96 1.35
N ILE A 14 -7.88 -12.79 1.77
CA ILE A 14 -8.57 -11.99 2.79
C ILE A 14 -8.77 -10.61 2.19
N ILE A 15 -10.01 -10.14 2.19
CA ILE A 15 -10.37 -8.77 1.87
C ILE A 15 -10.49 -8.04 3.20
N THR A 16 -9.72 -6.97 3.36
CA THR A 16 -9.75 -6.12 4.55
C THR A 16 -10.14 -4.70 4.18
N ASP A 17 -10.70 -3.95 5.13
CA ASP A 17 -10.90 -2.52 4.99
C ASP A 17 -9.57 -1.75 5.12
N GLN A 18 -9.64 -0.42 4.98
CA GLN A 18 -8.49 0.48 5.11
C GLN A 18 -7.85 0.52 6.51
N VAL A 19 -8.49 -0.05 7.53
CA VAL A 19 -7.99 -0.13 8.92
C VAL A 19 -7.47 -1.55 9.22
N GLY A 20 -7.62 -2.48 8.29
CA GLY A 20 -7.20 -3.87 8.42
C GLY A 20 -8.27 -4.81 9.00
N ASN A 21 -9.51 -4.36 9.17
CA ASN A 21 -10.60 -5.24 9.57
C ASN A 21 -10.97 -6.20 8.44
N VAL A 22 -11.15 -7.48 8.75
CA VAL A 22 -11.53 -8.49 7.76
C VAL A 22 -12.97 -8.27 7.31
N LEU A 23 -13.15 -7.93 6.04
CA LEU A 23 -14.45 -7.78 5.38
C LEU A 23 -14.94 -9.09 4.78
N LEU A 24 -14.03 -9.87 4.19
CA LEU A 24 -14.33 -11.17 3.62
C LEU A 24 -13.12 -12.09 3.74
N ALA A 25 -13.31 -13.24 4.36
CA ALA A 25 -12.37 -14.35 4.31
C ALA A 25 -13.13 -15.54 3.70
N PRO A 26 -13.23 -15.63 2.36
CA PRO A 26 -13.95 -16.72 1.74
C PRO A 26 -13.28 -18.04 2.14
N PRO A 27 -14.05 -19.10 2.45
CA PRO A 27 -13.53 -20.42 2.77
C PRO A 27 -12.94 -21.01 1.48
N THR A 28 -11.75 -20.55 1.14
CA THR A 28 -11.02 -20.96 -0.05
C THR A 28 -10.11 -22.11 0.34
N LYS A 29 -10.08 -23.14 -0.51
CA LYS A 29 -9.06 -24.17 -0.43
C LYS A 29 -7.70 -23.45 -0.47
N PRO A 30 -6.78 -23.73 0.48
CA PRO A 30 -5.50 -23.04 0.50
C PRO A 30 -4.78 -23.21 -0.85
N PHE A 31 -4.24 -22.12 -1.37
CA PHE A 31 -3.51 -22.12 -2.63
C PHE A 31 -2.04 -22.42 -2.39
N LYS A 32 -1.41 -23.20 -3.26
CA LYS A 32 0.04 -23.46 -3.14
C LYS A 32 0.88 -22.24 -3.53
N ASN A 33 0.36 -21.37 -4.40
CA ASN A 33 1.00 -20.13 -4.85
C ASN A 33 -0.01 -19.26 -5.64
N VAL A 34 0.44 -18.04 -5.98
CA VAL A 34 -0.33 -17.05 -6.76
C VAL A 34 -0.78 -17.53 -8.15
N TYR A 35 -0.11 -18.51 -8.75
CA TYR A 35 -0.48 -19.05 -10.05
C TYR A 35 -1.70 -19.99 -9.99
N GLU A 36 -1.98 -20.60 -8.84
CA GLU A 36 -3.22 -21.37 -8.66
C GLU A 36 -4.44 -20.46 -8.57
N LEU A 37 -4.29 -19.28 -7.96
CA LEU A 37 -5.34 -18.25 -7.92
C LEU A 37 -5.72 -17.75 -9.31
N ALA A 38 -4.73 -17.55 -10.20
CA ALA A 38 -4.97 -17.09 -11.57
C ALA A 38 -5.86 -18.05 -12.40
N LYS A 39 -5.95 -19.33 -12.02
CA LYS A 39 -6.79 -20.34 -12.70
C LYS A 39 -8.26 -20.31 -12.28
N ILE A 40 -8.61 -19.56 -11.23
CA ILE A 40 -9.96 -19.49 -10.65
C ILE A 40 -10.80 -18.39 -11.32
N SER A 41 -10.23 -17.62 -12.25
CA SER A 41 -10.78 -16.41 -12.86
C SER A 41 -12.02 -16.57 -13.75
N ARG A 42 -12.76 -17.70 -13.70
CA ARG A 42 -14.03 -17.84 -14.44
C ARG A 42 -15.12 -16.99 -13.77
N GLY A 43 -15.11 -15.68 -14.03
CA GLY A 43 -16.11 -14.71 -13.58
C GLY A 43 -15.57 -13.49 -12.83
N LEU A 44 -14.29 -13.48 -12.45
CA LEU A 44 -13.62 -12.35 -11.79
C LEU A 44 -12.32 -12.03 -12.54
N SER A 45 -12.23 -10.84 -13.13
CA SER A 45 -10.98 -10.35 -13.71
C SER A 45 -10.13 -9.76 -12.59
N SER A 46 -9.26 -10.57 -11.99
CA SER A 46 -8.29 -10.14 -10.98
C SER A 46 -6.86 -10.29 -11.51
N MET A 47 -6.07 -9.24 -11.36
CA MET A 47 -4.63 -9.29 -11.61
C MET A 47 -3.92 -9.37 -10.26
N ILE A 48 -3.29 -10.51 -9.99
CA ILE A 48 -2.52 -10.73 -8.77
C ILE A 48 -1.08 -10.34 -9.07
N THR A 49 -0.54 -9.45 -8.27
CA THR A 49 0.85 -8.98 -8.40
C THR A 49 1.49 -8.86 -7.03
N TYR A 50 2.82 -8.98 -7.00
CA TYR A 50 3.59 -8.65 -5.83
C TYR A 50 3.59 -7.12 -5.64
N ARG A 51 3.39 -6.67 -4.40
CA ARG A 51 3.24 -5.25 -4.07
C ARG A 51 4.48 -4.42 -4.39
N ASP A 52 5.67 -4.97 -4.13
CA ASP A 52 6.96 -4.38 -4.48
C ASP A 52 7.10 -4.23 -6.00
N ARG A 53 6.77 -5.28 -6.77
CA ARG A 53 6.87 -5.24 -8.24
C ARG A 53 5.90 -4.26 -8.88
N LEU A 54 4.67 -4.21 -8.39
CA LEU A 54 3.71 -3.20 -8.84
C LEU A 54 4.20 -1.80 -8.53
N ARG A 55 4.78 -1.58 -7.34
CA ARG A 55 5.37 -0.29 -6.99
C ARG A 55 6.51 0.07 -7.93
N ASP A 56 7.42 -0.86 -8.22
CA ASP A 56 8.55 -0.61 -9.14
C ASP A 56 8.04 -0.10 -10.50
N VAL A 57 7.03 -0.77 -11.07
CA VAL A 57 6.40 -0.36 -12.34
C VAL A 57 5.73 1.02 -12.22
N LEU A 58 4.99 1.28 -11.14
CA LEU A 58 4.31 2.56 -10.94
C LEU A 58 5.27 3.73 -10.68
N LEU A 59 6.49 3.45 -10.23
CA LEU A 59 7.53 4.45 -9.99
C LEU A 59 8.36 4.76 -11.25
N GLU A 60 8.20 3.99 -12.33
CA GLU A 60 8.97 4.20 -13.56
C GLU A 60 8.68 5.58 -14.17
N GLY A 61 9.72 6.39 -14.32
CA GLY A 61 9.63 7.75 -14.87
C GLY A 61 9.02 8.80 -13.92
N VAL A 62 8.68 8.43 -12.68
CA VAL A 62 8.11 9.37 -11.70
C VAL A 62 9.23 10.00 -10.85
N PRO A 63 9.30 11.34 -10.74
CA PRO A 63 10.37 12.03 -10.00
C PRO A 63 10.14 11.99 -8.48
N VAL A 64 10.20 10.80 -7.88
CA VAL A 64 9.96 10.61 -6.44
C VAL A 64 11.19 10.97 -5.62
N LYS A 65 11.00 11.84 -4.61
CA LYS A 65 12.01 12.16 -3.60
C LYS A 65 11.90 11.18 -2.41
N CYS A 66 12.69 10.11 -2.43
CA CYS A 66 12.78 9.13 -1.35
C CYS A 66 13.54 9.68 -0.12
N ASN A 67 13.46 8.97 1.01
CA ASN A 67 14.10 9.33 2.29
C ASN A 67 13.69 10.69 2.85
N LYS A 68 12.51 11.19 2.45
CA LYS A 68 11.90 12.42 2.93
C LYS A 68 10.72 12.09 3.84
N LYS A 69 10.99 11.80 5.11
CA LYS A 69 9.92 11.55 6.08
C LYS A 69 9.35 12.88 6.56
N CYS A 70 8.09 13.14 6.22
CA CYS A 70 7.35 14.31 6.71
C CYS A 70 7.15 14.18 8.22
N ASN A 71 7.52 15.21 8.98
CA ASN A 71 7.29 15.26 10.43
C ASN A 71 6.26 16.32 10.84
N LYS A 72 6.06 17.35 10.01
CA LYS A 72 5.14 18.47 10.28
C LYS A 72 4.73 19.14 8.97
N TYR A 73 3.53 19.72 8.94
CA TYR A 73 3.15 20.71 7.95
C TYR A 73 2.46 21.90 8.62
N VAL A 74 2.43 23.05 7.93
CA VAL A 74 1.77 24.28 8.38
C VAL A 74 0.96 24.84 7.22
N GLU A 75 -0.34 24.99 7.42
CA GLU A 75 -1.24 25.65 6.48
C GLU A 75 -1.19 27.17 6.66
N THR A 76 -1.17 27.88 5.55
CA THR A 76 -1.14 29.34 5.46
C THR A 76 -2.18 29.80 4.45
N GLN A 77 -2.41 31.11 4.34
CA GLN A 77 -3.34 31.64 3.32
C GLN A 77 -2.86 31.38 1.88
N GLU A 78 -1.57 31.16 1.67
CA GLU A 78 -0.96 31.00 0.35
C GLU A 78 -0.84 29.52 -0.06
N GLY A 79 -0.84 28.61 0.91
CA GLY A 79 -0.64 27.17 0.72
C GLY A 79 -0.06 26.50 1.95
N ILE A 80 0.66 25.41 1.74
CA ILE A 80 1.10 24.49 2.79
C ILE A 80 2.62 24.35 2.74
N TRP A 81 3.26 24.61 3.88
CA TRP A 81 4.67 24.30 4.10
C TRP A 81 4.81 22.93 4.74
N VAL A 82 5.61 22.05 4.13
CA VAL A 82 5.89 20.70 4.60
C VAL A 82 7.33 20.64 5.09
N PHE A 83 7.55 20.07 6.28
CA PHE A 83 8.84 19.93 6.93
C PHE A 83 9.20 18.46 7.06
N PHE A 84 10.47 18.15 6.80
CA PHE A 84 10.99 16.79 6.79
C PHE A 84 12.00 16.56 7.91
N GLU A 85 12.19 15.31 8.32
CA GLU A 85 13.13 14.93 9.39
C GLU A 85 14.59 15.28 9.09
N ASP A 86 14.96 15.39 7.81
CA ASP A 86 16.30 15.80 7.39
C ASP A 86 16.52 17.33 7.46
N GLY A 87 15.56 18.08 7.98
CA GLY A 87 15.60 19.53 8.13
C GLY A 87 15.23 20.32 6.88
N THR A 88 14.93 19.65 5.76
CA THR A 88 14.45 20.32 4.55
C THR A 88 12.97 20.68 4.64
N GLN A 89 12.55 21.61 3.78
CA GLN A 89 11.15 22.03 3.66
C GLN A 89 10.75 22.21 2.19
N GLU A 90 9.47 22.01 1.90
CA GLU A 90 8.88 22.20 0.57
C GLU A 90 7.54 22.92 0.71
N PHE A 91 7.19 23.72 -0.29
CA PHE A 91 5.89 24.40 -0.37
C PHE A 91 4.99 23.73 -1.42
N CYS A 92 3.71 23.61 -1.12
CA CYS A 92 2.71 23.09 -2.05
C CYS A 92 1.35 23.74 -1.83
N ASN A 93 0.49 23.74 -2.85
CA ASN A 93 -0.89 24.21 -2.69
C ASN A 93 -1.82 23.13 -2.14
N ILE A 94 -1.51 21.85 -2.37
CA ILE A 94 -2.29 20.70 -1.92
C ILE A 94 -1.34 19.65 -1.36
N LEU A 95 -1.64 19.17 -0.15
CA LEU A 95 -0.94 18.07 0.50
C LEU A 95 -1.88 16.86 0.58
N VAL A 96 -1.49 15.74 -0.02
CA VAL A 96 -2.27 14.49 -0.01
C VAL A 96 -1.55 13.46 0.84
N GLY A 97 -2.22 12.96 1.89
CA GLY A 97 -1.72 11.82 2.64
C GLY A 97 -1.96 10.51 1.87
N ALA A 98 -0.88 9.82 1.54
CA ALA A 98 -0.92 8.50 0.90
C ALA A 98 0.06 7.53 1.59
N ASP A 99 0.26 7.74 2.89
CA ASP A 99 1.25 7.10 3.77
C ASP A 99 0.75 5.82 4.45
N GLY A 100 -0.50 5.45 4.21
CA GLY A 100 -1.06 4.13 4.53
C GLY A 100 -1.71 4.04 5.91
N ILE A 101 -2.03 2.82 6.32
CA ILE A 101 -2.91 2.54 7.47
C ILE A 101 -2.37 3.05 8.82
N ASN A 102 -1.04 3.14 8.94
CA ASN A 102 -0.35 3.63 10.14
C ASN A 102 0.05 5.09 10.01
N SER A 103 -0.70 5.86 9.20
CA SER A 103 -0.43 7.27 8.99
C SER A 103 -0.36 8.01 10.34
N PRO A 104 0.75 8.71 10.62
CA PRO A 104 0.78 9.65 11.75
C PRO A 104 -0.13 10.86 11.50
N SER A 105 -0.41 11.16 10.23
CA SER A 105 -1.31 12.23 9.80
C SER A 105 -2.76 11.77 9.88
N LYS A 106 -3.36 11.89 11.07
CA LYS A 106 -4.82 11.76 11.21
C LYS A 106 -5.48 12.92 10.47
N PHE A 107 -5.99 12.63 9.27
CA PHE A 107 -6.59 13.63 8.38
C PHE A 107 -7.60 14.54 9.10
N VAL A 108 -7.37 15.84 8.99
CA VAL A 108 -8.44 16.83 8.84
C VAL A 108 -8.58 17.00 7.32
N ILE A 109 -9.76 16.68 6.79
CA ILE A 109 -10.19 17.04 5.43
C ILE A 109 -10.93 18.37 5.55
#